data_AF-A0A090WXR0-F1
#
_entry.id   AF-A0A090WXR0-F1
#
_cell.length_a   1.000
_cell.length_b   1.000
_cell.length_c   1.000
_cell.angle_alpha   90.00
_cell.angle_beta   90.00
_cell.angle_gamma   90.00
#
_symmetry.space_group_name_H-M   'P 1'
#
loop_
_entity.id
_entity.type
_entity.pdbx_description
1 polymer ?
#
loop_
_entity_poly.entity_id
_entity_poly.type
_entity_poly.pdbx_seq_one_letter_code
_entity_poly.pdbx_strand_id
1 'polypeptide(L)'
;MRFIRRDNYQDSIKNAEIFEGKTEMQGKHLGFYTNFNTTAGEEVLVKSGISFVNIAGAKENLEHDINHWDFDKTKQDARDSWSKAIANISVEGATDTEKTIFYTAMYHTMIDPRTFSDVNGNYIGADKKIHQTKNFTYRTIFSGWDVFRSQFPLQTIINPTLVNDEINSLLQMAEYSGNAYLPRWEMLNSYSGCMLGNPAVSVIVDAYEKGIRNYDIEKAFTYSKNTVDNTGNGELGYSNKHISKTLEYAYSDWALSIMAKSLGKDDIAETYLKKSENYKNIWNNEVNWFRAKDSSGTWLAWGRQNRAWPRLYRK
;
A
#
# COMPACT_ATOMS: atom_id res chain seq x y z
N MET A 1 1.62 -19.13 -5.92
CA MET A 1 1.62 -20.18 -6.98
C MET A 1 2.01 -21.60 -6.53
N ARG A 2 2.63 -21.85 -5.35
CA ARG A 2 2.90 -23.23 -4.86
C ARG A 2 1.67 -24.01 -4.35
N PHE A 3 0.50 -23.37 -4.22
CA PHE A 3 -0.71 -23.99 -3.68
C PHE A 3 -1.63 -24.62 -4.75
N ILE A 4 -1.55 -24.18 -6.01
CA ILE A 4 -2.41 -24.70 -7.11
C ILE A 4 -1.89 -26.05 -7.65
N ARG A 5 -0.62 -26.39 -7.36
CA ARG A 5 0.06 -27.61 -7.80
C ARG A 5 0.19 -28.68 -6.70
N ARG A 6 -0.50 -28.54 -5.57
CA ARG A 6 -0.55 -29.65 -4.61
C ARG A 6 -1.57 -30.66 -5.11
N ASP A 7 -1.17 -31.94 -5.11
CA ASP A 7 -2.01 -33.06 -5.60
C ASP A 7 -3.40 -33.04 -4.97
N ASN A 8 -3.50 -32.64 -3.70
CA ASN A 8 -4.77 -32.53 -2.99
C ASN A 8 -5.77 -31.53 -3.59
N TYR A 9 -5.34 -30.43 -4.22
CA TYR A 9 -6.24 -29.46 -4.83
C TYR A 9 -6.75 -29.96 -6.19
N GLN A 10 -5.86 -30.55 -6.99
CA GLN A 10 -6.22 -31.17 -8.27
C GLN A 10 -7.15 -32.37 -8.04
N ASP A 11 -6.87 -33.19 -7.03
CA ASP A 11 -7.76 -34.28 -6.60
C ASP A 11 -9.12 -33.75 -6.12
N SER A 12 -9.14 -32.62 -5.40
CA SER A 12 -10.41 -32.01 -4.96
C SER A 12 -11.24 -31.50 -6.14
N ILE A 13 -10.62 -30.93 -7.17
CA ILE A 13 -11.32 -30.53 -8.41
C ILE A 13 -11.80 -31.78 -9.16
N LYS A 14 -10.94 -32.80 -9.32
CA LYS A 14 -11.28 -34.03 -10.04
C LYS A 14 -12.46 -34.77 -9.41
N ASN A 15 -12.54 -34.76 -8.09
CA ASN A 15 -13.61 -35.41 -7.32
C ASN A 15 -14.75 -34.43 -6.95
N ALA A 16 -14.78 -33.22 -7.52
CA ALA A 16 -15.84 -32.26 -7.24
C ALA A 16 -17.18 -32.79 -7.76
N GLU A 17 -18.23 -32.62 -6.96
CA GLU A 17 -19.59 -32.92 -7.41
C GLU A 17 -19.98 -31.94 -8.52
N ILE A 18 -20.46 -32.48 -9.64
CA ILE A 18 -20.87 -31.70 -10.80
C ILE A 18 -22.37 -31.45 -10.73
N PHE A 19 -22.74 -30.18 -10.74
CA PHE A 19 -24.14 -29.76 -10.78
C PHE A 19 -24.46 -29.14 -12.15
N GLU A 20 -25.08 -29.91 -13.03
CA GLU A 20 -25.42 -29.44 -14.38
C GLU A 20 -26.67 -28.53 -14.37
N GLY A 21 -26.74 -27.64 -15.37
CA GLY A 21 -27.93 -26.78 -15.61
C GLY A 21 -28.20 -25.74 -14.51
N LYS A 22 -27.24 -25.48 -13.62
CA LYS A 22 -27.36 -24.47 -12.58
C LYS A 22 -27.01 -23.09 -13.13
N THR A 23 -27.92 -22.14 -12.97
CA THR A 23 -27.72 -20.72 -13.31
C THR A 23 -27.25 -19.88 -12.12
N GLU A 24 -27.41 -20.40 -10.90
CA GLU A 24 -26.98 -19.78 -9.65
C GLU A 24 -26.60 -20.86 -8.63
N MET A 25 -25.57 -20.59 -7.83
CA MET A 25 -25.17 -21.43 -6.69
C MET A 25 -24.47 -20.61 -5.61
N GLN A 26 -24.70 -20.97 -4.34
CA GLN A 26 -24.03 -20.38 -3.19
C GLN A 26 -23.34 -21.47 -2.35
N GLY A 27 -22.07 -21.25 -2.01
CA GLY A 27 -21.26 -22.22 -1.29
C GLY A 27 -19.83 -21.73 -1.05
N LYS A 28 -19.08 -22.46 -0.22
CA LYS A 28 -17.69 -22.10 0.15
C LYS A 28 -16.64 -22.51 -0.90
N HIS A 29 -16.92 -23.56 -1.68
CA HIS A 29 -16.00 -24.15 -2.64
C HIS A 29 -16.72 -24.36 -3.97
N LEU A 30 -16.93 -23.26 -4.68
CA LEU A 30 -17.59 -23.28 -5.98
C LEU A 30 -16.56 -23.16 -7.11
N GLY A 31 -16.78 -23.94 -8.15
CA GLY A 31 -16.20 -23.74 -9.47
C GLY A 31 -17.34 -23.64 -10.48
N PHE A 32 -17.06 -23.05 -11.64
CA PHE A 32 -17.95 -23.13 -12.78
C PHE A 32 -17.20 -23.77 -13.94
N TYR A 33 -17.94 -24.49 -14.78
CA TYR A 33 -17.45 -25.00 -16.05
C TYR A 33 -18.51 -24.71 -17.11
N THR A 34 -18.07 -24.57 -18.35
CA THR A 34 -18.93 -24.35 -19.50
C THR A 34 -18.48 -25.30 -20.60
N ASN A 35 -19.42 -26.05 -21.17
CA ASN A 35 -19.17 -26.92 -22.31
C ASN A 35 -19.83 -26.32 -23.55
N PHE A 36 -19.08 -26.26 -24.65
CA PHE A 36 -19.57 -25.82 -25.96
C PHE A 36 -18.79 -26.59 -27.03
N ASN A 37 -19.44 -26.83 -28.17
CA ASN A 37 -18.79 -27.46 -29.32
C ASN A 37 -17.83 -26.44 -29.96
N THR A 38 -16.66 -26.91 -30.39
CA THR A 38 -15.69 -26.10 -31.13
C THR A 38 -15.26 -26.83 -32.40
N THR A 39 -14.77 -26.06 -33.37
CA THR A 39 -14.12 -26.56 -34.58
C THR A 39 -12.60 -26.42 -34.49
N ALA A 40 -11.87 -27.16 -35.33
CA ALA A 40 -10.42 -27.09 -35.33
C ALA A 40 -9.94 -25.68 -35.72
N GLY A 41 -9.18 -25.04 -34.82
CA GLY A 41 -8.69 -23.67 -35.00
C GLY A 41 -9.64 -22.58 -34.52
N GLU A 42 -10.79 -22.93 -33.92
CA GLU A 42 -11.69 -21.95 -33.32
C GLU A 42 -11.12 -21.36 -32.03
N GLU A 43 -11.14 -20.03 -31.93
CA GLU A 43 -10.69 -19.30 -30.75
C GLU A 43 -11.88 -18.94 -29.86
N VAL A 44 -11.76 -19.24 -28.56
CA VAL A 44 -12.79 -18.93 -27.56
C VAL A 44 -12.29 -17.79 -26.69
N LEU A 45 -13.02 -16.68 -26.71
CA LEU A 45 -12.67 -15.48 -25.97
C LEU A 45 -13.44 -15.41 -24.65
N VAL A 46 -12.75 -14.95 -23.60
CA VAL A 46 -13.33 -14.73 -22.27
C VAL A 46 -12.96 -13.33 -21.81
N LYS A 47 -13.94 -12.62 -21.26
CA LYS A 47 -13.76 -11.34 -20.58
C LYS A 47 -14.31 -11.44 -19.17
N SER A 48 -13.64 -10.78 -18.23
CA SER A 48 -14.04 -10.77 -16.81
C SER A 48 -13.83 -9.39 -16.23
N GLY A 49 -14.86 -8.90 -15.53
CA GLY A 49 -14.81 -7.69 -14.72
C GLY A 49 -14.82 -8.05 -13.24
N ILE A 50 -14.17 -7.22 -12.43
CA ILE A 50 -14.14 -7.36 -10.97
C ILE A 50 -14.69 -6.08 -10.35
N SER A 51 -15.47 -6.24 -9.28
CA SER A 51 -15.87 -5.16 -8.38
C SER A 51 -15.83 -5.70 -6.96
N PHE A 52 -15.36 -4.87 -6.03
CA PHE A 52 -15.41 -5.18 -4.59
C PHE A 52 -16.77 -4.82 -3.98
N VAL A 53 -17.68 -4.23 -4.76
CA VAL A 53 -18.99 -3.74 -4.31
C VAL A 53 -20.10 -4.73 -4.69
N ASN A 54 -20.30 -4.98 -5.99
CA ASN A 54 -21.36 -5.86 -6.48
C ASN A 54 -21.18 -6.28 -7.96
N ILE A 55 -22.00 -7.24 -8.41
CA ILE A 55 -21.96 -7.76 -9.80
C ILE A 55 -22.29 -6.68 -10.84
N ALA A 56 -23.19 -5.73 -10.53
CA ALA A 56 -23.54 -4.66 -11.48
C ALA A 56 -22.37 -3.72 -11.72
N GLY A 57 -21.62 -3.35 -10.68
CA GLY A 57 -20.37 -2.60 -10.79
C GLY A 57 -19.30 -3.36 -11.58
N ALA A 58 -19.15 -4.67 -11.36
CA ALA A 58 -18.22 -5.49 -12.14
C ALA A 58 -18.56 -5.50 -13.64
N LYS A 59 -19.86 -5.52 -13.97
CA LYS A 59 -20.35 -5.41 -15.34
C LYS A 59 -20.08 -4.03 -15.94
N GLU A 60 -20.37 -2.96 -15.19
CA GLU A 60 -20.12 -1.57 -15.61
C GLU A 60 -18.62 -1.33 -15.88
N ASN A 61 -17.74 -1.83 -15.00
CA ASN A 61 -16.29 -1.78 -15.20
C ASN A 61 -15.89 -2.47 -16.52
N LEU A 62 -16.42 -3.67 -16.77
CA LEU A 62 -16.08 -4.43 -17.98
C LEU A 62 -16.60 -3.76 -19.26
N GLU A 63 -17.82 -3.22 -19.23
CA GLU A 63 -18.44 -2.52 -20.36
C GLU A 63 -17.80 -1.15 -20.62
N HIS A 64 -17.25 -0.50 -19.60
CA HIS A 64 -16.46 0.72 -19.77
C HIS A 64 -15.09 0.44 -20.39
N ASP A 65 -14.33 -0.52 -19.85
CA ASP A 65 -12.93 -0.74 -20.21
C ASP A 65 -12.75 -1.61 -21.46
N ILE A 66 -13.63 -2.59 -21.69
CA ILE A 66 -13.51 -3.58 -22.78
C ILE A 66 -14.89 -3.84 -23.42
N ASN A 67 -15.43 -2.82 -24.11
CA ASN A 67 -16.75 -2.84 -24.74
C ASN A 67 -16.84 -3.67 -26.04
N HIS A 68 -15.73 -4.23 -26.52
CA HIS A 68 -15.63 -5.04 -27.73
C HIS A 68 -15.06 -6.44 -27.45
N TRP A 69 -15.01 -7.31 -28.46
CA TRP A 69 -14.44 -8.65 -28.38
C TRP A 69 -13.10 -8.81 -29.12
N ASP A 70 -12.56 -7.73 -29.69
CA ASP A 70 -11.23 -7.74 -30.31
C ASP A 70 -10.12 -7.84 -29.24
N PHE A 71 -9.50 -9.03 -29.14
CA PHE A 71 -8.42 -9.29 -28.20
C PHE A 71 -7.15 -8.50 -28.54
N ASP A 72 -6.80 -8.42 -29.82
CA ASP A 72 -5.58 -7.73 -30.26
C ASP A 72 -5.68 -6.23 -30.03
N LYS A 73 -6.88 -5.66 -30.22
CA LYS A 73 -7.15 -4.28 -29.81
C LYS A 73 -6.93 -4.09 -28.30
N THR A 74 -7.50 -4.96 -27.46
CA THR A 74 -7.33 -4.87 -26.00
C THR A 74 -5.86 -4.95 -25.59
N LYS A 75 -5.10 -5.86 -26.22
CA LYS A 75 -3.66 -6.01 -26.02
C LYS A 75 -2.87 -4.77 -26.45
N GLN A 76 -3.25 -4.15 -27.56
CA GLN A 76 -2.60 -2.92 -28.04
C GLN A 76 -2.91 -1.74 -27.12
N ASP A 77 -4.18 -1.56 -26.71
CA ASP A 77 -4.59 -0.51 -25.78
C ASP A 77 -3.84 -0.62 -24.43
N ALA A 78 -3.59 -1.84 -23.95
CA ALA A 78 -2.77 -2.09 -22.76
C ALA A 78 -1.29 -1.71 -22.96
N ARG A 79 -0.71 -2.01 -24.14
CA ARG A 79 0.67 -1.60 -24.49
C ARG A 79 0.81 -0.10 -24.62
N ASP A 80 -0.16 0.56 -25.22
CA ASP A 80 -0.18 2.01 -25.39
C ASP A 80 -0.31 2.71 -24.04
N SER A 81 -1.12 2.16 -23.12
CA SER A 81 -1.23 2.65 -21.75
C SER A 81 0.11 2.57 -21.00
N TRP A 82 0.84 1.46 -21.11
CA TRP A 82 2.18 1.34 -20.53
C TRP A 82 3.17 2.31 -21.17
N SER A 83 3.14 2.45 -22.49
CA SER A 83 4.01 3.37 -23.23
C SER A 83 3.77 4.81 -22.79
N LYS A 84 2.50 5.21 -22.60
CA LYS A 84 2.13 6.53 -22.09
C LYS A 84 2.60 6.76 -20.65
N ALA A 85 2.49 5.75 -19.77
CA ALA A 85 2.89 5.86 -18.37
C ALA A 85 4.39 6.17 -18.19
N ILE A 86 5.25 5.66 -19.09
CA ILE A 86 6.70 5.89 -19.05
C ILE A 86 7.19 6.93 -20.07
N ALA A 87 6.29 7.53 -20.85
CA ALA A 87 6.66 8.38 -21.99
C ALA A 87 7.56 9.57 -21.61
N ASN A 88 7.44 10.08 -20.38
CA ASN A 88 8.21 11.20 -19.89
C ASN A 88 9.56 10.79 -19.25
N ILE A 89 9.95 9.52 -19.34
CA ILE A 89 11.17 8.98 -18.76
C ILE A 89 12.05 8.40 -19.87
N SER A 90 13.12 9.11 -20.22
CA SER A 90 14.11 8.68 -21.21
C SER A 90 15.45 8.38 -20.56
N VAL A 91 16.13 7.36 -21.09
CA VAL A 91 17.47 6.95 -20.66
C VAL A 91 18.40 6.93 -21.87
N GLU A 92 19.41 7.79 -21.83
CA GLU A 92 20.44 7.89 -22.88
C GLU A 92 21.76 7.22 -22.43
N GLY A 93 22.57 6.77 -23.38
CA GLY A 93 23.89 6.16 -23.12
C GLY A 93 23.86 4.74 -22.52
N ALA A 94 22.69 4.20 -22.17
CA ALA A 94 22.53 2.85 -21.64
C ALA A 94 22.51 1.77 -22.74
N THR A 95 23.08 0.60 -22.43
CA THR A 95 22.94 -0.63 -23.21
C THR A 95 21.50 -1.14 -23.20
N ASP A 96 21.14 -2.03 -24.14
CA ASP A 96 19.80 -2.64 -24.17
C ASP A 96 19.48 -3.43 -22.90
N THR A 97 20.50 -4.05 -22.29
CA THR A 97 20.34 -4.75 -21.00
C THR A 97 20.01 -3.78 -19.88
N GLU A 98 20.73 -2.65 -19.77
CA GLU A 98 20.46 -1.63 -18.75
C GLU A 98 19.09 -0.98 -18.93
N LYS A 99 18.69 -0.69 -20.17
CA LYS A 99 17.33 -0.20 -20.48
C LYS A 99 16.27 -1.20 -20.06
N THR A 100 16.49 -2.49 -20.33
CA THR A 100 15.57 -3.56 -19.92
C THR A 100 15.42 -3.60 -18.40
N ILE A 101 16.52 -3.56 -17.65
CA ILE A 101 16.51 -3.52 -16.17
C ILE A 101 15.74 -2.28 -15.68
N PHE A 102 16.07 -1.11 -16.23
CA PHE A 102 15.47 0.15 -15.82
C PHE A 102 13.95 0.17 -16.05
N TYR A 103 13.49 -0.12 -17.27
CA TYR A 103 12.06 -0.07 -17.59
C TYR A 103 11.27 -1.20 -16.91
N THR A 104 11.89 -2.35 -16.66
CA THR A 104 11.28 -3.42 -15.85
C THR A 104 11.14 -2.99 -14.39
N ALA A 105 12.15 -2.35 -13.80
CA ALA A 105 12.06 -1.81 -12.45
C ALA A 105 10.98 -0.73 -12.37
N MET A 106 10.93 0.19 -13.34
CA MET A 106 9.88 1.21 -13.44
C MET A 106 8.48 0.60 -13.49
N TYR A 107 8.26 -0.40 -14.34
CA TYR A 107 7.01 -1.17 -14.38
C TYR A 107 6.64 -1.69 -12.98
N HIS A 108 7.57 -2.34 -12.27
CA HIS A 108 7.32 -2.85 -10.91
C HIS A 108 6.97 -1.75 -9.89
N THR A 109 7.37 -0.50 -10.09
CA THR A 109 7.00 0.62 -9.19
C THR A 109 5.59 1.17 -9.42
N MET A 110 4.94 0.79 -10.53
CA MET A 110 3.66 1.36 -10.99
C MET A 110 2.50 0.37 -10.98
N ILE A 111 2.72 -0.89 -10.61
CA ILE A 111 1.64 -1.90 -10.51
C ILE A 111 0.79 -1.78 -9.24
N ASP A 112 1.33 -1.15 -8.20
CA ASP A 112 0.66 -0.85 -6.93
C ASP A 112 1.08 0.57 -6.48
N PRO A 113 0.25 1.31 -5.72
CA PRO A 113 -1.09 0.94 -5.24
C PRO A 113 -2.14 0.93 -6.37
N ARG A 114 -2.98 -0.10 -6.36
CA ARG A 114 -3.97 -0.35 -7.43
C ARG A 114 -5.32 0.28 -7.12
N THR A 115 -6.08 0.54 -8.18
CA THR A 115 -7.47 0.99 -8.08
C THR A 115 -8.33 -0.05 -7.35
N PHE A 116 -9.13 0.42 -6.39
CA PHE A 116 -10.07 -0.39 -5.61
C PHE A 116 -11.53 0.06 -5.80
N SER A 117 -11.76 1.32 -6.18
CA SER A 117 -13.08 1.80 -6.60
C SER A 117 -13.46 1.32 -7.99
N ASP A 118 -14.76 1.07 -8.19
CA ASP A 118 -15.36 0.89 -9.51
C ASP A 118 -15.28 2.18 -10.35
N VAL A 119 -15.56 2.08 -11.65
CA VAL A 119 -15.53 3.22 -12.59
C VAL A 119 -16.51 4.34 -12.22
N ASN A 120 -17.62 3.97 -11.58
CA ASN A 120 -18.60 4.92 -11.04
C ASN A 120 -18.16 5.56 -9.69
N GLY A 121 -16.98 5.20 -9.19
CA GLY A 121 -16.40 5.70 -7.95
C GLY A 121 -16.86 4.98 -6.69
N ASN A 122 -17.70 3.93 -6.79
CA ASN A 122 -18.14 3.16 -5.64
C ASN A 122 -17.03 2.26 -5.10
N TYR A 123 -16.94 2.13 -3.79
CA TYR A 123 -16.01 1.23 -3.12
C TYR A 123 -16.53 0.83 -1.73
N ILE A 124 -15.96 -0.24 -1.15
CA ILE A 124 -16.25 -0.64 0.23
C ILE A 124 -15.29 0.09 1.17
N GLY A 125 -15.84 0.88 2.11
CA GLY A 125 -15.07 1.58 3.15
C GLY A 125 -14.72 0.68 4.33
N ALA A 126 -13.85 1.14 5.24
CA ALA A 126 -13.40 0.36 6.39
C ALA A 126 -14.53 0.00 7.38
N ASP A 127 -15.66 0.72 7.34
CA ASP A 127 -16.91 0.42 8.05
C ASP A 127 -17.75 -0.68 7.38
N LYS A 128 -17.25 -1.26 6.28
CA LYS A 128 -17.92 -2.27 5.45
C LYS A 128 -19.17 -1.76 4.74
N LYS A 129 -19.32 -0.44 4.60
CA LYS A 129 -20.40 0.18 3.82
C LYS A 129 -19.90 0.59 2.45
N ILE A 130 -20.84 0.76 1.54
CA ILE A 130 -20.57 1.30 0.20
C ILE A 130 -20.45 2.82 0.33
N HIS A 131 -19.35 3.36 -0.15
CA HIS A 131 -19.10 4.79 -0.28
C HIS A 131 -18.80 5.11 -1.75
N GLN A 132 -18.88 6.39 -2.10
CA GLN A 132 -18.61 6.85 -3.47
C GLN A 132 -17.71 8.09 -3.43
N THR A 133 -16.71 8.13 -4.32
CA THR A 133 -15.90 9.33 -4.57
C THR A 133 -15.92 9.70 -6.04
N LYS A 134 -15.93 11.00 -6.34
CA LYS A 134 -15.79 11.54 -7.70
C LYS A 134 -14.53 12.40 -7.88
N ASN A 135 -13.81 12.65 -6.80
CA ASN A 135 -12.74 13.65 -6.76
C ASN A 135 -11.33 13.03 -6.86
N PHE A 136 -11.22 11.73 -6.61
CA PHE A 136 -9.98 10.97 -6.65
C PHE A 136 -10.31 9.49 -6.86
N THR A 137 -9.34 8.67 -7.26
CA THR A 137 -9.51 7.22 -7.36
C THR A 137 -9.20 6.56 -6.01
N TYR A 138 -10.13 5.78 -5.47
CA TYR A 138 -9.85 5.07 -4.21
C TYR A 138 -8.92 3.88 -4.49
N ARG A 139 -7.79 3.83 -3.77
CA ARG A 139 -6.70 2.86 -3.96
C ARG A 139 -6.55 1.91 -2.77
N THR A 140 -5.82 0.82 -3.02
CA THR A 140 -5.43 -0.20 -2.04
C THR A 140 -4.01 -0.71 -2.34
N ILE A 141 -3.44 -1.44 -1.38
CA ILE A 141 -2.07 -1.95 -1.31
C ILE A 141 -1.07 -0.85 -0.92
N PHE A 142 -1.20 -0.39 0.33
CA PHE A 142 -0.18 0.45 0.95
C PHE A 142 0.80 -0.38 1.78
N SER A 143 1.91 -0.84 1.20
CA SER A 143 3.02 -1.48 1.95
C SER A 143 3.91 -0.42 2.61
N GLY A 144 3.30 0.42 3.44
CA GLY A 144 3.85 1.70 3.89
C GLY A 144 5.32 1.67 4.31
N TRP A 145 5.71 0.68 5.12
CA TRP A 145 7.06 0.54 5.67
C TRP A 145 8.18 0.43 4.61
N ASP A 146 7.86 -0.11 3.44
CA ASP A 146 8.80 -0.22 2.32
C ASP A 146 8.71 1.01 1.41
N VAL A 147 7.48 1.36 1.03
CA VAL A 147 7.20 2.25 -0.10
C VAL A 147 7.50 3.72 0.21
N PHE A 148 7.47 4.13 1.49
CA PHE A 148 7.81 5.50 1.89
C PHE A 148 9.28 5.87 1.61
N ARG A 149 10.16 4.87 1.47
CA ARG A 149 11.62 5.07 1.37
C ARG A 149 12.07 5.50 -0.01
N SER A 150 11.40 5.05 -1.06
CA SER A 150 11.83 5.26 -2.44
C SER A 150 10.69 5.30 -3.45
N GLN A 151 9.69 4.42 -3.34
CA GLN A 151 8.58 4.38 -4.28
C GLN A 151 7.74 5.66 -4.20
N PHE A 152 7.20 6.05 -3.04
CA PHE A 152 6.42 7.28 -2.93
C PHE A 152 7.23 8.54 -3.24
N PRO A 153 8.48 8.68 -2.78
CA PRO A 153 9.35 9.75 -3.26
C PRO A 153 9.46 9.81 -4.79
N LEU A 154 9.61 8.67 -5.48
CA LEU A 154 9.57 8.62 -6.95
C LEU A 154 8.20 9.06 -7.49
N GLN A 155 7.10 8.56 -6.93
CA GLN A 155 5.74 8.93 -7.36
C GLN A 155 5.44 10.43 -7.19
N THR A 156 6.03 11.11 -6.19
CA THR A 156 5.90 12.58 -6.09
C THR A 156 6.47 13.32 -7.29
N ILE A 157 7.39 12.69 -8.04
CA ILE A 157 8.02 13.27 -9.24
C ILE A 157 7.22 12.88 -10.49
N ILE A 158 6.89 11.58 -10.62
CA ILE A 158 6.38 11.04 -11.89
C ILE A 158 4.85 10.90 -11.94
N ASN A 159 4.17 10.83 -10.80
CA ASN A 159 2.72 10.65 -10.73
C ASN A 159 2.09 11.29 -9.45
N PRO A 160 2.07 12.63 -9.34
CA PRO A 160 1.47 13.32 -8.19
C PRO A 160 -0.03 13.03 -8.00
N THR A 161 -0.76 12.66 -9.06
CA THR A 161 -2.17 12.26 -8.97
C THR A 161 -2.34 11.00 -8.12
N LEU A 162 -1.52 9.97 -8.38
CA LEU A 162 -1.54 8.74 -7.58
C LEU A 162 -1.21 9.01 -6.11
N VAL A 163 -0.29 9.95 -5.82
CA VAL A 163 0.04 10.32 -4.44
C VAL A 163 -1.18 10.95 -3.74
N ASN A 164 -1.91 11.85 -4.40
CA ASN A 164 -3.15 12.41 -3.84
C ASN A 164 -4.23 11.35 -3.67
N ASP A 165 -4.42 10.47 -4.66
CA ASP A 165 -5.37 9.37 -4.60
C ASP A 165 -5.13 8.51 -3.36
N GLU A 166 -3.88 8.07 -3.17
CA GLU A 166 -3.49 7.24 -2.04
C GLU A 166 -3.72 7.96 -0.71
N ILE A 167 -3.27 9.22 -0.58
CA ILE A 167 -3.46 9.98 0.66
C ILE A 167 -4.95 10.08 0.99
N ASN A 168 -5.81 10.43 0.03
CA ASN A 168 -7.25 10.49 0.25
C ASN A 168 -7.84 9.13 0.66
N SER A 169 -7.35 8.02 0.08
CA SER A 169 -7.72 6.67 0.51
C SER A 169 -7.35 6.37 1.95
N LEU A 170 -6.12 6.68 2.36
CA LEU A 170 -5.66 6.47 3.75
C LEU A 170 -6.45 7.33 4.74
N LEU A 171 -6.81 8.56 4.37
CA LEU A 171 -7.64 9.45 5.19
C LEU A 171 -9.06 8.90 5.35
N GLN A 172 -9.70 8.44 4.28
CA GLN A 172 -11.05 7.88 4.36
C GLN A 172 -11.08 6.55 5.11
N MET A 173 -10.03 5.73 4.98
CA MET A 173 -9.90 4.52 5.78
C MET A 173 -9.78 4.85 7.27
N ALA A 174 -8.97 5.85 7.64
CA ALA A 174 -8.84 6.31 9.02
C ALA A 174 -10.17 6.85 9.58
N GLU A 175 -10.91 7.60 8.77
CA GLU A 175 -12.23 8.14 9.11
C GLU A 175 -13.27 7.03 9.31
N TYR A 176 -13.48 6.18 8.31
CA TYR A 176 -14.53 5.15 8.35
C TYR A 176 -14.20 3.97 9.24
N SER A 177 -12.93 3.73 9.58
CA SER A 177 -12.61 2.76 10.64
C SER A 177 -13.03 3.25 12.03
N GLY A 178 -13.37 4.54 12.20
CA GLY A 178 -13.70 5.17 13.48
C GLY A 178 -12.48 5.42 14.38
N ASN A 179 -11.28 5.05 13.92
CA ASN A 179 -10.05 5.12 14.70
C ASN A 179 -9.35 6.47 14.64
N ALA A 180 -9.57 7.25 13.57
CA ALA A 180 -8.94 8.55 13.33
C ALA A 180 -7.39 8.51 13.38
N TYR A 181 -6.77 7.39 13.01
CA TYR A 181 -5.33 7.24 12.78
C TYR A 181 -5.08 6.47 11.48
N LEU A 182 -3.91 6.69 10.89
CA LEU A 182 -3.53 6.19 9.58
C LEU A 182 -3.05 4.73 9.64
N PRO A 183 -3.37 3.91 8.63
CA PRO A 183 -2.83 2.56 8.54
C PRO A 183 -1.35 2.62 8.15
N ARG A 184 -0.56 1.72 8.72
CA ARG A 184 0.86 1.53 8.36
C ARG A 184 1.07 0.55 7.22
N TRP A 185 0.16 -0.40 7.11
CA TRP A 185 0.16 -1.44 6.10
C TRP A 185 -1.30 -1.79 5.78
N GLU A 186 -1.78 -1.38 4.61
CA GLU A 186 -3.16 -1.57 4.16
C GLU A 186 -3.22 -2.63 3.04
N MET A 187 -4.16 -3.57 3.16
CA MET A 187 -4.47 -4.57 2.13
C MET A 187 -5.98 -4.71 1.94
N LEU A 188 -6.48 -4.51 0.73
CA LEU A 188 -7.89 -4.73 0.36
C LEU A 188 -8.87 -4.16 1.39
N ASN A 189 -8.66 -2.89 1.72
CA ASN A 189 -9.40 -2.10 2.70
C ASN A 189 -9.33 -2.67 4.13
N SER A 190 -8.22 -3.33 4.47
CA SER A 190 -7.94 -3.91 5.80
C SER A 190 -6.61 -3.42 6.36
N TYR A 191 -6.61 -3.06 7.65
CA TYR A 191 -5.39 -2.68 8.37
C TYR A 191 -4.75 -3.92 9.02
N SER A 192 -3.59 -4.33 8.51
CA SER A 192 -2.91 -5.54 9.01
C SER A 192 -2.03 -5.29 10.25
N GLY A 193 -1.66 -4.02 10.50
CA GLY A 193 -0.69 -3.65 11.53
C GLY A 193 0.74 -4.16 11.27
N CYS A 194 1.01 -4.69 10.07
CA CYS A 194 2.30 -5.28 9.71
C CYS A 194 3.43 -4.23 9.74
N MET A 195 4.64 -4.69 10.09
CA MET A 195 5.86 -3.88 10.24
C MET A 195 5.76 -2.82 11.37
N LEU A 196 6.55 -1.74 11.30
CA LEU A 196 6.69 -0.72 12.36
C LEU A 196 6.81 0.70 11.77
N GLY A 197 7.07 1.71 12.60
CA GLY A 197 7.14 3.12 12.20
C GLY A 197 5.76 3.73 11.94
N ASN A 198 5.67 4.95 11.39
CA ASN A 198 4.42 5.56 10.92
C ASN A 198 4.59 6.07 9.48
N PRO A 199 4.68 5.18 8.48
CA PRO A 199 5.08 5.54 7.11
C PRO A 199 4.10 6.46 6.39
N ALA A 200 2.79 6.34 6.65
CA ALA A 200 1.78 7.23 6.07
C ALA A 200 2.03 8.71 6.41
N VAL A 201 2.52 8.99 7.63
CA VAL A 201 2.90 10.34 8.05
C VAL A 201 4.02 10.88 7.17
N SER A 202 5.04 10.07 6.90
CA SER A 202 6.14 10.46 6.01
C SER A 202 5.68 10.77 4.60
N VAL A 203 4.78 9.95 4.04
CA VAL A 203 4.25 10.14 2.69
C VAL A 203 3.42 11.43 2.59
N ILE A 204 2.58 11.70 3.60
CA ILE A 204 1.77 12.92 3.67
C ILE A 204 2.65 14.17 3.78
N VAL A 205 3.68 14.13 4.63
CA VAL A 205 4.61 15.25 4.82
C VAL A 205 5.40 15.51 3.55
N ASP A 206 5.96 14.48 2.91
CA ASP A 206 6.71 14.63 1.66
C ASP A 206 5.84 15.22 0.53
N ALA A 207 4.60 14.73 0.39
CA ALA A 207 3.63 15.27 -0.56
C ALA A 207 3.32 16.75 -0.26
N TYR A 208 3.03 17.06 1.01
CA TYR A 208 2.70 18.41 1.44
C TYR A 208 3.84 19.40 1.16
N GLU A 209 5.07 19.06 1.56
CA GLU A 209 6.25 19.92 1.35
C GLU A 209 6.55 20.14 -0.14
N LYS A 210 6.22 19.17 -1.00
CA LYS A 210 6.36 19.28 -2.47
C LYS A 210 5.17 19.94 -3.18
N GLY A 211 4.17 20.43 -2.44
CA GLY A 211 3.00 21.10 -3.02
C GLY A 211 1.93 20.15 -3.58
N ILE A 212 2.03 18.85 -3.33
CA ILE A 212 1.03 17.85 -3.68
C ILE A 212 0.01 17.82 -2.54
N ARG A 213 -1.08 18.58 -2.68
CA ARG A 213 -1.97 18.93 -1.55
C ARG A 213 -3.46 18.79 -1.87
N ASN A 214 -3.84 17.96 -2.86
CA ASN A 214 -5.25 17.75 -3.24
C ASN A 214 -5.91 16.71 -2.31
N TYR A 215 -5.97 17.05 -1.02
CA TYR A 215 -6.60 16.28 0.06
C TYR A 215 -6.89 17.22 1.23
N ASP A 216 -7.67 16.77 2.21
CA ASP A 216 -7.98 17.54 3.42
C ASP A 216 -6.73 17.66 4.32
N ILE A 217 -6.06 18.82 4.28
CA ILE A 217 -4.81 19.09 4.99
C ILE A 217 -4.99 19.02 6.53
N GLU A 218 -6.06 19.59 7.07
CA GLU A 218 -6.27 19.60 8.52
C GLU A 218 -6.62 18.20 9.02
N LYS A 219 -7.41 17.43 8.27
CA LYS A 219 -7.66 16.01 8.56
C LYS A 219 -6.36 15.21 8.46
N ALA A 220 -5.55 15.43 7.44
CA ALA A 220 -4.27 14.75 7.26
C ALA A 220 -3.30 15.03 8.42
N PHE A 221 -3.20 16.29 8.85
CA PHE A 221 -2.40 16.65 10.01
C PHE A 221 -2.94 16.00 11.30
N THR A 222 -4.26 16.09 11.52
CA THR A 222 -4.91 15.53 12.70
C THR A 222 -4.67 14.02 12.81
N TYR A 223 -4.91 13.27 11.72
CA TYR A 223 -4.71 11.83 11.71
C TYR A 223 -3.23 11.45 11.78
N SER A 224 -2.33 12.24 11.20
CA SER A 224 -0.89 12.05 11.36
C SER A 224 -0.46 12.19 12.82
N LYS A 225 -0.91 13.25 13.49
CA LYS A 225 -0.66 13.46 14.92
C LYS A 225 -1.23 12.33 15.78
N ASN A 226 -2.49 11.96 15.56
CA ASN A 226 -3.12 10.84 16.27
C ASN A 226 -2.34 9.53 16.08
N THR A 227 -1.80 9.30 14.87
CA THR A 227 -1.00 8.10 14.57
C THR A 227 0.30 8.06 15.37
N VAL A 228 1.02 9.19 15.41
CA VAL A 228 2.28 9.31 16.16
C VAL A 228 2.05 9.24 17.67
N ASP A 229 0.97 9.85 18.17
CA ASP A 229 0.62 9.79 19.60
C ASP A 229 0.15 8.39 20.02
N ASN A 230 -0.61 7.71 19.17
CA ASN A 230 -1.04 6.33 19.41
C ASN A 230 0.13 5.35 19.36
N THR A 231 1.11 5.59 18.48
CA THR A 231 2.28 4.72 18.31
C THR A 231 3.57 5.53 18.19
N GLY A 232 4.36 5.53 19.27
CA GLY A 232 5.62 6.25 19.35
C GLY A 232 6.54 5.71 20.44
N ASN A 233 7.57 6.48 20.79
CA ASN A 233 8.55 6.11 21.82
C ASN A 233 8.04 6.22 23.27
N GLY A 234 6.87 6.83 23.46
CA GLY A 234 6.25 7.00 24.78
C GLY A 234 7.11 7.79 25.77
N GLU A 235 6.74 7.70 27.05
CA GLU A 235 7.37 8.39 28.18
C GLU A 235 8.85 8.04 28.37
N LEU A 236 9.26 6.82 27.98
CA LEU A 236 10.66 6.38 28.11
C LEU A 236 11.61 7.11 27.16
N GLY A 237 11.08 7.75 26.10
CA GLY A 237 11.91 8.30 25.02
C GLY A 237 12.63 7.23 24.20
N TYR A 238 12.25 5.95 24.35
CA TYR A 238 12.70 4.83 23.52
C TYR A 238 11.74 3.63 23.66
N SER A 239 11.75 2.77 22.65
CA SER A 239 10.95 1.55 22.66
C SER A 239 11.65 0.42 23.42
N ASN A 240 11.05 -0.06 24.51
CA ASN A 240 11.53 -1.15 25.36
C ASN A 240 12.00 -2.36 24.54
N LYS A 241 13.29 -2.72 24.65
CA LYS A 241 13.96 -3.82 23.94
C LYS A 241 13.97 -3.72 22.40
N HIS A 242 13.68 -2.55 21.81
CA HIS A 242 13.53 -2.40 20.37
C HIS A 242 14.30 -1.20 19.79
N ILE A 243 15.40 -1.48 19.06
CA ILE A 243 16.16 -0.45 18.33
C ILE A 243 15.33 0.12 17.17
N SER A 244 14.81 -0.73 16.27
CA SER A 244 14.13 -0.28 15.05
C SER A 244 12.93 0.61 15.33
N LYS A 245 12.08 0.24 16.30
CA LYS A 245 10.93 1.06 16.71
C LYS A 245 11.38 2.43 17.19
N THR A 246 12.45 2.49 17.98
CA THR A 246 12.97 3.76 18.48
C THR A 246 13.38 4.71 17.38
N LEU A 247 14.15 4.19 16.41
CA LEU A 247 14.64 4.98 15.29
C LEU A 247 13.52 5.41 14.34
N GLU A 248 12.59 4.51 14.00
CA GLU A 248 11.53 4.83 13.06
C GLU A 248 10.45 5.74 13.64
N TYR A 249 10.12 5.61 14.92
CA TYR A 249 9.22 6.56 15.58
C TYR A 249 9.85 7.94 15.72
N ALA A 250 11.16 8.01 16.03
CA ALA A 250 11.89 9.28 16.04
C ALA A 250 11.87 9.96 14.65
N TYR A 251 11.97 9.20 13.56
CA TYR A 251 11.81 9.71 12.21
C TYR A 251 10.38 10.22 11.94
N SER A 252 9.35 9.49 12.38
CA SER A 252 7.96 9.93 12.24
C SER A 252 7.65 11.19 13.06
N ASP A 253 8.23 11.32 14.25
CA ASP A 253 8.17 12.55 15.07
C ASP A 253 8.78 13.74 14.31
N TRP A 254 9.94 13.54 13.65
CA TRP A 254 10.54 14.56 12.80
C TRP A 254 9.64 14.93 11.61
N ALA A 255 9.09 13.96 10.89
CA ALA A 255 8.22 14.24 9.76
C ALA A 255 6.99 15.08 10.17
N LEU A 256 6.34 14.71 11.28
CA LEU A 256 5.22 15.47 11.82
C LEU A 256 5.64 16.90 12.24
N SER A 257 6.83 17.08 12.80
CA SER A 257 7.32 18.40 13.20
C SER A 257 7.54 19.33 12.00
N ILE A 258 8.03 18.80 10.88
CA ILE A 258 8.17 19.55 9.63
C ILE A 258 6.82 20.07 9.15
N MET A 259 5.82 19.18 9.01
CA MET A 259 4.49 19.60 8.57
C MET A 259 3.81 20.54 9.57
N ALA A 260 3.96 20.32 10.87
CA ALA A 260 3.46 21.23 11.89
C ALA A 260 4.05 22.64 11.73
N LYS A 261 5.35 22.74 11.45
CA LYS A 261 6.03 24.02 11.22
C LYS A 261 5.49 24.73 9.98
N SER A 262 5.34 24.00 8.88
CA SER A 262 4.80 24.54 7.62
C SER A 262 3.35 25.00 7.74
N LEU A 263 2.58 24.42 8.67
CA LEU A 263 1.22 24.83 9.00
C LEU A 263 1.13 25.94 10.07
N GLY A 264 2.27 26.49 10.53
CA GLY A 264 2.30 27.52 11.57
C GLY A 264 1.90 27.02 12.96
N LYS A 265 1.94 25.71 13.22
CA LYS A 265 1.62 25.09 14.50
C LYS A 265 2.91 24.93 15.34
N ASP A 266 3.52 26.06 15.69
CA ASP A 266 4.89 26.15 16.23
C ASP A 266 5.12 25.33 17.51
N ASP A 267 4.21 25.38 18.49
CA ASP A 267 4.33 24.61 19.74
C ASP A 267 4.35 23.09 19.48
N ILE A 268 3.55 22.66 18.49
CA ILE A 268 3.51 21.25 18.08
C ILE A 268 4.82 20.90 17.37
N ALA A 269 5.29 21.75 16.45
CA ALA A 269 6.54 21.54 15.75
C ALA A 269 7.72 21.39 16.73
N GLU A 270 7.86 22.29 17.70
CA GLU A 270 8.93 22.22 18.70
C GLU A 270 8.85 20.92 19.54
N THR A 271 7.64 20.56 19.97
CA THR A 271 7.40 19.33 20.76
C THR A 271 7.86 18.08 20.01
N TYR A 272 7.41 17.89 18.77
CA TYR A 272 7.77 16.67 18.01
C TYR A 272 9.19 16.73 17.46
N LEU A 273 9.75 17.92 17.20
CA LEU A 273 11.17 18.06 16.87
C LEU A 273 12.05 17.57 18.04
N LYS A 274 11.72 17.95 19.28
CA LYS A 274 12.41 17.42 20.46
C LYS A 274 12.26 15.90 20.59
N LYS A 275 11.05 15.36 20.38
CA LYS A 275 10.82 13.90 20.38
C LYS A 275 11.60 13.18 19.28
N SER A 276 11.83 13.82 18.14
CA SER A 276 12.65 13.24 17.07
C SER A 276 14.10 12.97 17.49
N GLU A 277 14.58 13.58 18.57
CA GLU A 277 15.91 13.31 19.11
C GLU A 277 15.98 12.04 19.98
N ASN A 278 14.87 11.34 20.18
CA ASN A 278 14.78 10.13 21.00
C ASN A 278 15.71 8.99 20.55
N TYR A 279 16.19 8.99 19.30
CA TYR A 279 17.24 8.05 18.87
C TYR A 279 18.51 8.14 19.73
N LYS A 280 18.81 9.33 20.27
CA LYS A 280 19.99 9.55 21.14
C LYS A 280 19.90 8.75 22.44
N ASN A 281 18.70 8.46 22.93
CA ASN A 281 18.48 7.72 24.17
C ASN A 281 18.97 6.26 24.11
N ILE A 282 19.15 5.72 22.91
CA ILE A 282 19.66 4.37 22.68
C ILE A 282 21.03 4.36 21.98
N TRP A 283 21.67 5.51 21.79
CA TRP A 283 23.06 5.57 21.33
C TRP A 283 24.01 5.17 22.46
N ASN A 284 24.94 4.26 22.18
CA ASN A 284 25.90 3.77 23.17
C ASN A 284 27.34 3.97 22.67
N ASN A 285 28.11 4.80 23.37
CA ASN A 285 29.49 5.15 23.03
C ASN A 285 30.49 3.99 23.22
N GLU A 286 30.22 3.03 24.10
CA GLU A 286 31.12 1.89 24.34
C GLU A 286 31.22 0.98 23.11
N VAL A 287 30.12 0.87 22.37
CA VAL A 287 30.02 0.02 21.17
C VAL A 287 29.90 0.84 19.87
N ASN A 288 29.89 2.18 19.96
CA ASN A 288 29.68 3.10 18.85
C ASN A 288 28.49 2.72 17.96
N TRP A 289 27.38 2.32 18.60
CA TRP A 289 26.19 1.83 17.92
C TRP A 289 24.93 2.03 18.77
N PHE A 290 23.76 1.89 18.14
CA PHE A 290 22.49 1.84 18.85
C PHE A 290 22.33 0.53 19.63
N ARG A 291 21.96 0.60 20.91
CA ARG A 291 21.78 -0.54 21.78
C ARG A 291 20.43 -0.47 22.47
N ALA A 292 19.67 -1.56 22.43
CA ALA A 292 18.37 -1.60 23.09
C ALA A 292 18.52 -1.48 24.63
N LYS A 293 17.58 -0.77 25.25
CA LYS A 293 17.38 -0.74 26.70
C LYS A 293 16.09 -1.46 27.06
N ASP A 294 16.03 -2.06 28.25
CA ASP A 294 14.76 -2.50 28.81
C ASP A 294 13.98 -1.33 29.44
N SER A 295 12.83 -1.62 30.05
CA SER A 295 11.96 -0.62 30.69
C SER A 295 12.58 0.05 31.92
N SER A 296 13.66 -0.51 32.48
CA SER A 296 14.39 0.10 33.61
C SER A 296 15.50 1.06 33.17
N GLY A 297 15.77 1.14 31.85
CA GLY A 297 16.91 1.90 31.32
C GLY A 297 18.19 1.08 31.20
N THR A 298 18.17 -0.19 31.59
CA THR A 298 19.34 -1.07 31.52
C THR A 298 19.61 -1.51 30.09
N TRP A 299 20.87 -1.39 29.66
CA TRP A 299 21.28 -1.85 28.34
C TRP A 299 21.21 -3.37 28.22
N LEU A 300 20.56 -3.89 27.17
CA LEU A 300 20.55 -5.32 26.89
C LEU A 300 21.96 -5.84 26.55
N ALA A 301 22.23 -7.12 26.79
CA ALA A 301 23.52 -7.73 26.46
C ALA A 301 23.92 -7.48 24.99
N TRP A 302 25.17 -7.09 24.77
CA TRP A 302 25.67 -6.84 23.41
C TRP A 302 25.93 -8.16 22.68
N GLY A 303 25.33 -8.34 21.50
CA GLY A 303 25.44 -9.60 20.74
C GLY A 303 24.67 -9.55 19.42
N ARG A 304 24.87 -10.54 18.53
CA ARG A 304 24.23 -10.56 17.18
C ARG A 304 22.71 -10.39 17.25
N GLN A 305 22.04 -10.94 18.26
CA GLN A 305 20.58 -10.87 18.40
C GLN A 305 20.07 -9.48 18.81
N ASN A 306 20.95 -8.62 19.35
CA ASN A 306 20.63 -7.29 19.86
C ASN A 306 21.32 -6.17 19.06
N ARG A 307 21.90 -6.51 17.89
CA ARG A 307 22.60 -5.59 16.97
C ARG A 307 21.82 -5.22 15.72
N ALA A 308 20.84 -6.03 15.34
CA ALA A 308 20.00 -5.81 14.17
C ALA A 308 18.67 -6.58 14.34
N TRP A 309 17.66 -6.12 13.59
CA TRP A 309 16.36 -6.72 13.32
C TRP A 309 16.17 -8.12 13.95
N PRO A 310 15.39 -8.27 15.04
CA PRO A 310 15.00 -9.59 15.51
C PRO A 310 14.21 -10.26 14.37
N ARG A 311 14.86 -11.21 13.67
CA ARG A 311 14.30 -12.19 12.71
C ARG A 311 12.80 -12.02 12.36
N LEU A 312 12.45 -11.01 11.56
CA LEU A 312 11.06 -10.82 11.08
C LEU A 312 10.69 -11.73 9.88
N TYR A 313 11.64 -12.54 9.38
CA TYR A 313 11.46 -13.40 8.20
C TYR A 313 11.62 -14.91 8.46
N ARG A 314 11.41 -15.40 9.69
CA ARG A 314 11.21 -16.83 9.92
C ARG A 314 9.74 -17.10 10.27
N LYS A 315 8.94 -17.38 9.24
CA LYS A 315 7.80 -18.30 9.30
C LYS A 315 8.03 -19.38 8.26
#